data_AF-A0A8T1WJG3-F1
#
_entry.id   AF-A0A8T1WJG3-F1
#
_cell.length_a   1.000
_cell.length_b   1.000
_cell.length_c   1.000
_cell.angle_alpha   90.00
_cell.angle_beta   90.00
_cell.angle_gamma   90.00
#
_symmetry.space_group_name_H-M   'P 1'
#
loop_
_entity.id
_entity.type
_entity.pdbx_description
1 polymer ?
#
loop_
_entity_poly.entity_id
_entity_poly.type
_entity_poly.pdbx_seq_one_letter_code
_entity_poly.pdbx_strand_id
1 'polypeptide(L)'
;MKASAAVAVLLLIQGVAGQTCGLPASTLSTSCDDACADYEPCLAYSASACPSGASCVTAGECAVQCFSNPLNDPDTFSFLVEFGSYESSRENSGSAFEEQTADETDTYAAASNDAVSNVSTIELQPTVTSFMLVGGSSTNSSVRSKVAKVTFGSDVISTQTNVTTVVLNNLDLSTPAALQQLPVVLPRSLRNLSLANTLLSTFPTLVANFTNIQNLDLDKNYITEIAATAALNSLVHLSFQTNKLNSFRAVFPNLATLDLRDNNFTDLPATIYIHDNLRELRMKGNPLARPWFTQEEADFLDQLSIFDLENSDFTKAIDSCRSANQRKVHSLTLCISDNTNDDDTDSSEDPDGASSSSSTSNLLVIVGAIVGGLLVLGAVVFAGIWVNRRRVRKHKSRRSKNLRESYFGGLSPPLARSPAVKSYRGGRRTPVSGGPRFCSNDYDEDSNYSPRISTRSTHSNQSSTAYSLWNDEELLSLQVKYEEIEDIGTIGSGAFGIIWLVKWTGRG
;
A
#
# COMPACT_ATOMS: atom_id res chain seq x y z
N MET A 1 22.74 20.66 83.52
CA MET A 1 22.11 21.93 83.08
C MET A 1 21.52 21.71 81.70
N LYS A 2 20.38 22.36 81.37
CA LYS A 2 19.87 22.79 80.03
C LYS A 2 19.96 21.75 78.87
N ALA A 3 18.84 21.24 78.33
CA ALA A 3 17.85 21.92 77.47
C ALA A 3 18.37 22.21 76.04
N SER A 4 17.61 22.10 74.95
CA SER A 4 16.22 21.63 74.75
C SER A 4 16.01 21.25 73.27
N ALA A 5 14.82 20.72 72.92
CA ALA A 5 14.46 20.44 71.52
C ALA A 5 14.32 21.72 70.67
N ALA A 6 14.55 21.58 69.36
CA ALA A 6 14.13 22.53 68.33
C ALA A 6 13.71 21.77 67.06
N VAL A 7 12.42 21.81 66.73
CA VAL A 7 11.91 21.30 65.45
C VAL A 7 12.05 22.41 64.41
N ALA A 8 12.71 22.13 63.29
CA ALA A 8 12.81 23.04 62.15
C ALA A 8 11.76 22.66 61.09
N VAL A 9 10.54 23.20 61.24
CA VAL A 9 9.60 23.30 60.10
C VAL A 9 10.15 24.36 59.16
N LEU A 10 10.59 23.97 57.96
CA LEU A 10 10.87 24.91 56.89
C LEU A 10 9.63 25.02 55.99
N LEU A 11 9.10 26.23 55.89
CA LEU A 11 7.88 26.53 55.16
C LEU A 11 8.10 26.48 53.64
N LEU A 12 6.99 26.27 52.94
CA LEU A 12 6.84 26.36 51.49
C LEU A 12 7.53 27.60 50.92
N ILE A 13 8.46 27.39 49.98
CA ILE A 13 8.77 28.39 48.95
C ILE A 13 8.01 27.95 47.70
N GLN A 14 6.76 28.41 47.57
CA GLN A 14 6.06 28.38 46.30
C GLN A 14 6.46 29.62 45.49
N GLY A 15 6.99 29.36 44.30
CA GLY A 15 7.47 30.35 43.34
C GLY A 15 8.41 29.64 42.36
N VAL A 16 8.24 29.76 41.05
CA VAL A 16 7.45 30.74 40.28
C VAL A 16 6.14 30.12 39.72
N ALA A 17 5.15 30.95 39.44
CA ALA A 17 3.87 30.56 38.83
C ALA A 17 4.01 30.09 37.36
N GLY A 18 2.96 29.47 36.84
CA GLY A 18 2.96 28.71 35.60
C GLY A 18 2.53 27.27 35.85
N GLN A 19 1.29 27.07 36.33
CA GLN A 19 0.69 25.74 36.28
C GLN A 19 0.41 25.42 34.82
N THR A 20 1.25 24.59 34.22
CA THR A 20 0.93 23.95 32.95
C THR A 20 -0.34 23.13 33.14
N CYS A 21 -1.37 23.43 32.34
CA CYS A 21 -2.45 22.48 32.07
C CYS A 21 -1.83 21.13 31.70
N GLY A 22 -2.44 19.99 32.05
CA GLY A 22 -1.87 18.66 31.77
C GLY A 22 -1.56 18.42 30.28
N LEU A 23 -2.22 19.20 29.41
CA LEU A 23 -2.06 19.21 27.95
C LEU A 23 -1.51 20.57 27.47
N PRO A 24 -0.67 20.62 26.42
CA PRO A 24 -0.31 21.86 25.75
C PRO A 24 -1.56 22.53 25.16
N ALA A 25 -1.59 23.86 25.14
CA ALA A 25 -2.68 24.62 24.52
C ALA A 25 -2.92 24.19 23.05
N SER A 26 -4.17 24.20 22.61
CA SER A 26 -4.58 23.77 21.26
C SER A 26 -4.23 22.31 20.93
N THR A 27 -4.22 21.44 21.96
CA THR A 27 -4.13 19.98 21.85
C THR A 27 -5.47 19.32 22.15
N LEU A 28 -5.94 18.47 21.23
CA LEU A 28 -7.09 17.59 21.40
C LEU A 28 -6.68 16.32 22.17
N SER A 29 -7.50 15.94 23.15
CA SER A 29 -7.30 14.78 24.02
C SER A 29 -8.66 14.22 24.47
N THR A 30 -8.66 13.19 25.30
CA THR A 30 -9.77 12.89 26.26
C THR A 30 -9.31 12.98 27.72
N SER A 31 -8.00 12.94 27.98
CA SER A 31 -7.41 13.03 29.32
C SER A 31 -7.25 14.50 29.76
N CYS A 32 -8.36 15.18 30.09
CA CYS A 32 -8.38 16.60 30.50
C CYS A 32 -8.62 16.80 32.01
N ASP A 33 -7.75 16.25 32.86
CA ASP A 33 -7.68 16.53 34.31
C ASP A 33 -9.06 16.49 35.04
N ASP A 34 -9.86 15.45 34.77
CA ASP A 34 -11.22 15.20 35.29
C ASP A 34 -12.26 16.34 35.00
N ALA A 35 -11.98 17.24 34.05
CA ALA A 35 -12.85 18.38 33.73
C ALA A 35 -14.01 18.07 32.77
N CYS A 36 -13.94 16.94 32.06
CA CYS A 36 -14.96 16.42 31.12
C CYS A 36 -15.36 15.00 31.54
N ALA A 37 -16.44 14.44 30.98
CA ALA A 37 -16.82 13.05 31.30
C ALA A 37 -15.91 12.03 30.61
N ASP A 38 -15.90 10.79 31.13
CA ASP A 38 -15.07 9.69 30.61
C ASP A 38 -15.21 9.56 29.09
N TYR A 39 -14.06 9.52 28.39
CA TYR A 39 -13.94 9.38 26.93
C TYR A 39 -14.51 10.56 26.09
N GLU A 40 -14.96 11.67 26.69
CA GLU A 40 -15.35 12.86 25.92
C GLU A 40 -14.12 13.55 25.32
N PRO A 41 -14.13 13.89 24.02
CA PRO A 41 -13.07 14.72 23.44
C PRO A 41 -13.06 16.11 24.06
N CYS A 42 -11.87 16.66 24.26
CA CYS A 42 -11.67 17.91 24.97
C CYS A 42 -10.46 18.71 24.44
N LEU A 43 -10.55 20.04 24.51
CA LEU A 43 -9.47 20.98 24.14
C LEU A 43 -9.06 21.83 25.33
N ALA A 44 -7.74 21.91 25.56
CA ALA A 44 -7.15 22.80 26.55
C ALA A 44 -6.75 24.16 25.94
N TYR A 45 -7.18 25.24 26.58
CA TYR A 45 -6.80 26.62 26.32
C TYR A 45 -6.20 27.25 27.59
N SER A 46 -5.37 28.29 27.44
CA SER A 46 -5.10 29.22 28.55
C SER A 46 -6.39 29.95 28.95
N ALA A 47 -6.60 30.26 30.24
CA ALA A 47 -7.87 30.82 30.74
C ALA A 47 -8.40 32.06 29.99
N SER A 48 -7.52 32.89 29.40
CA SER A 48 -7.89 34.08 28.62
C SER A 48 -8.19 33.82 27.13
N ALA A 49 -8.15 32.56 26.68
CA ALA A 49 -8.25 32.16 25.27
C ALA A 49 -9.38 31.16 24.95
N CYS A 50 -10.29 30.90 25.89
CA CYS A 50 -11.53 30.18 25.58
C CYS A 50 -12.31 30.91 24.45
N PRO A 51 -12.75 30.23 23.39
CA PRO A 51 -13.49 30.86 22.29
C PRO A 51 -14.78 31.55 22.75
N SER A 52 -15.08 32.71 22.17
CA SER A 52 -16.28 33.50 22.51
C SER A 52 -17.57 32.76 22.09
N GLY A 53 -18.19 32.06 23.04
CA GLY A 53 -19.37 31.23 22.83
C GLY A 53 -19.17 29.76 23.25
N ALA A 54 -17.94 29.32 23.48
CA ALA A 54 -17.66 27.98 24.00
C ALA A 54 -17.95 27.88 25.52
N SER A 55 -18.54 26.76 25.94
CA SER A 55 -18.78 26.47 27.35
C SER A 55 -17.55 25.84 28.01
N CYS A 56 -16.49 26.63 28.21
CA CYS A 56 -15.27 26.14 28.86
C CYS A 56 -15.43 25.98 30.38
N VAL A 57 -15.06 24.82 30.91
CA VAL A 57 -14.81 24.59 32.35
C VAL A 57 -13.47 25.24 32.72
N THR A 58 -13.39 25.93 33.86
CA THR A 58 -12.15 26.57 34.32
C THR A 58 -11.46 25.75 35.41
N ALA A 59 -10.18 25.44 35.19
CA ALA A 59 -9.33 24.64 36.06
C ALA A 59 -8.02 25.41 36.34
N GLY A 60 -8.02 26.25 37.37
CA GLY A 60 -6.88 27.12 37.67
C GLY A 60 -6.62 28.17 36.59
N GLU A 61 -5.42 28.18 36.02
CA GLU A 61 -5.04 29.09 34.90
C GLU A 61 -5.45 28.54 33.51
N CYS A 62 -6.21 27.44 33.48
CA CYS A 62 -6.62 26.72 32.27
C CYS A 62 -8.14 26.78 32.04
N ALA A 63 -8.54 26.77 30.78
CA ALA A 63 -9.92 26.62 30.33
C ALA A 63 -10.03 25.39 29.42
N VAL A 64 -10.87 24.43 29.78
CA VAL A 64 -11.10 23.19 29.03
C VAL A 64 -12.48 23.25 28.37
N GLN A 65 -12.54 23.05 27.06
CA GLN A 65 -13.79 22.86 26.33
C GLN A 65 -14.03 21.36 26.14
N CYS A 66 -15.13 20.85 26.68
CA CYS A 66 -15.60 19.48 26.49
C CYS A 66 -16.55 19.41 25.29
N PHE A 67 -16.49 18.35 24.49
CA PHE A 67 -17.32 18.16 23.31
C PHE A 67 -18.33 17.04 23.52
N SER A 68 -19.33 17.31 24.37
CA SER A 68 -20.39 16.40 24.78
C SER A 68 -21.48 16.21 23.70
N ASN A 69 -21.09 15.90 22.46
CA ASN A 69 -22.03 15.56 21.39
C ASN A 69 -22.29 14.03 21.40
N PRO A 70 -23.50 13.57 21.81
CA PRO A 70 -23.78 12.16 21.96
C PRO A 70 -23.90 11.48 20.60
N LEU A 71 -22.88 10.67 20.26
CA LEU A 71 -22.85 9.87 19.05
C LEU A 71 -24.05 8.91 19.01
N ASN A 72 -24.81 8.94 17.90
CA ASN A 72 -25.86 7.96 17.62
C ASN A 72 -25.30 6.56 17.27
N ASP A 73 -23.98 6.42 17.16
CA ASP A 73 -23.25 5.18 16.94
C ASP A 73 -22.24 4.96 18.10
N PRO A 74 -22.42 3.93 18.95
CA PRO A 74 -21.51 3.63 20.06
C PRO A 74 -20.22 2.91 19.64
N ASP A 75 -20.10 2.50 18.37
CA ASP A 75 -18.95 1.76 17.84
C ASP A 75 -18.00 2.67 17.03
N THR A 76 -18.34 3.94 16.81
CA THR A 76 -17.55 4.91 16.04
C THR A 76 -17.29 6.20 16.84
N PHE A 77 -16.02 6.54 17.07
CA PHE A 77 -15.61 7.86 17.53
C PHE A 77 -15.37 8.78 16.33
N SER A 78 -15.99 9.95 16.31
CA SER A 78 -15.85 10.96 15.25
C SER A 78 -15.54 12.34 15.80
N PHE A 79 -14.46 12.96 15.32
CA PHE A 79 -14.13 14.36 15.55
C PHE A 79 -13.87 15.10 14.23
N LEU A 80 -14.50 16.27 14.08
CA LEU A 80 -14.40 17.16 12.93
C LEU A 80 -13.47 18.34 13.24
N VAL A 81 -12.54 18.63 12.34
CA VAL A 81 -11.63 19.77 12.44
C VAL A 81 -12.00 20.79 11.37
N GLU A 82 -12.93 21.69 11.71
CA GLU A 82 -13.45 22.69 10.77
C GLU A 82 -12.32 23.53 10.16
N PHE A 83 -12.49 23.95 8.91
CA PHE A 83 -11.44 24.65 8.19
C PHE A 83 -11.26 26.11 8.67
N GLY A 84 -10.25 26.32 9.51
CA GLY A 84 -9.81 27.64 9.97
C GLY A 84 -8.96 28.42 8.95
N SER A 85 -8.16 29.36 9.47
CA SER A 85 -7.30 30.26 8.70
C SER A 85 -6.10 29.59 8.00
N TYR A 86 -5.84 28.31 8.23
CA TYR A 86 -4.79 27.57 7.51
C TYR A 86 -5.13 27.49 6.01
N GLU A 87 -4.14 27.71 5.15
CA GLU A 87 -4.20 27.42 3.72
C GLU A 87 -3.03 26.51 3.35
N SER A 88 -3.31 25.40 2.65
CA SER A 88 -2.27 24.43 2.29
C SER A 88 -1.55 24.76 0.97
N SER A 89 -0.33 24.25 0.79
CA SER A 89 0.48 24.44 -0.44
C SER A 89 -0.14 23.87 -1.73
N ARG A 90 -1.29 23.21 -1.64
CA ARG A 90 -2.05 22.65 -2.77
C ARG A 90 -3.48 23.20 -2.86
N GLU A 91 -3.83 24.12 -1.98
CA GLU A 91 -5.12 24.80 -1.95
C GLU A 91 -5.21 25.81 -3.09
N ASN A 92 -6.35 25.86 -3.77
CA ASN A 92 -6.56 26.77 -4.89
C ASN A 92 -7.50 27.91 -4.48
N SER A 93 -6.92 29.08 -4.21
CA SER A 93 -7.63 30.30 -3.80
C SER A 93 -8.51 30.86 -4.93
N GLY A 94 -9.63 30.20 -5.20
CA GLY A 94 -10.53 30.50 -6.32
C GLY A 94 -11.49 29.38 -6.72
N SER A 95 -11.25 28.13 -6.29
CA SER A 95 -12.30 27.11 -6.31
C SER A 95 -13.30 27.41 -5.20
N ALA A 96 -14.46 27.98 -5.55
CA ALA A 96 -15.59 28.12 -4.64
C ALA A 96 -16.00 26.74 -4.11
N PHE A 97 -16.30 26.65 -2.82
CA PHE A 97 -16.75 25.42 -2.16
C PHE A 97 -18.25 25.18 -2.43
N GLU A 98 -18.62 25.15 -3.71
CA GLU A 98 -19.95 24.78 -4.17
C GLU A 98 -20.01 23.29 -4.50
N GLU A 99 -19.94 22.45 -3.47
CA GLU A 99 -20.63 21.16 -3.51
C GLU A 99 -21.36 20.93 -2.18
N GLN A 100 -22.53 20.30 -2.24
CA GLN A 100 -23.52 20.30 -1.16
C GLN A 100 -23.21 19.28 -0.06
N THR A 101 -22.04 19.39 0.58
CA THR A 101 -21.76 18.67 1.84
C THR A 101 -22.73 19.16 2.92
N ALA A 102 -23.47 18.24 3.53
CA ALA A 102 -24.27 18.55 4.70
C ALA A 102 -23.36 19.03 5.84
N ASP A 103 -23.84 19.98 6.64
CA ASP A 103 -23.12 20.37 7.85
C ASP A 103 -23.43 19.36 8.97
N GLU A 104 -22.38 18.72 9.48
CA GLU A 104 -22.45 17.65 10.48
C GLU A 104 -21.84 18.10 11.83
N THR A 105 -21.47 19.38 12.01
CA THR A 105 -20.95 19.89 13.30
C THR A 105 -22.00 19.88 14.41
N ASP A 106 -23.28 19.92 14.06
CA ASP A 106 -24.40 19.69 15.00
C ASP A 106 -24.55 18.21 15.40
N THR A 107 -23.88 17.28 14.71
CA THR A 107 -24.00 15.82 14.89
C THR A 107 -22.75 15.19 15.55
N TYR A 108 -21.57 15.67 15.21
CA TYR A 108 -20.28 15.15 15.71
C TYR A 108 -19.56 16.20 16.57
N ALA A 109 -18.58 15.78 17.37
CA ALA A 109 -17.70 16.73 18.05
C ALA A 109 -16.89 17.52 17.02
N ALA A 110 -16.93 18.86 17.05
CA ALA A 110 -16.32 19.71 16.03
C ALA A 110 -15.59 20.92 16.63
N ALA A 111 -14.45 21.31 16.04
CA ALA A 111 -13.76 22.56 16.37
C ALA A 111 -12.90 23.09 15.21
N SER A 112 -12.76 24.41 15.09
CA SER A 112 -11.88 25.06 14.12
C SER A 112 -10.41 24.62 14.23
N ASN A 113 -9.76 24.48 13.08
CA ASN A 113 -8.31 24.27 12.97
C ASN A 113 -7.47 25.44 13.53
N ASP A 114 -8.06 26.61 13.74
CA ASP A 114 -7.40 27.71 14.48
C ASP A 114 -7.32 27.43 15.99
N ALA A 115 -8.19 26.54 16.50
CA ALA A 115 -8.18 26.06 17.88
C ALA A 115 -7.49 24.69 18.04
N VAL A 116 -7.57 23.81 17.04
CA VAL A 116 -6.98 22.45 17.06
C VAL A 116 -5.71 22.40 16.19
N SER A 117 -4.55 22.41 16.85
CA SER A 117 -3.24 22.32 16.18
C SER A 117 -2.58 20.96 16.32
N ASN A 118 -2.88 20.25 17.42
CA ASN A 118 -2.19 19.04 17.85
C ASN A 118 -3.19 18.02 18.42
N VAL A 119 -2.87 16.72 18.35
CA VAL A 119 -3.68 15.63 18.92
C VAL A 119 -2.78 14.74 19.76
N SER A 120 -3.12 14.57 21.04
CA SER A 120 -2.46 13.63 21.96
C SER A 120 -3.25 12.32 22.07
N THR A 121 -2.99 11.53 23.11
CA THR A 121 -3.76 10.32 23.43
C THR A 121 -5.26 10.61 23.51
N ILE A 122 -6.04 9.80 22.82
CA ILE A 122 -7.51 9.77 22.87
C ILE A 122 -7.90 8.39 23.40
N GLU A 123 -8.19 8.31 24.69
CA GLU A 123 -8.76 7.09 25.27
C GLU A 123 -10.19 6.91 24.75
N LEU A 124 -10.49 5.72 24.23
CA LEU A 124 -11.76 5.39 23.57
C LEU A 124 -12.56 4.38 24.40
N GLN A 125 -13.90 4.47 24.33
CA GLN A 125 -14.77 3.47 24.97
C GLN A 125 -14.47 2.06 24.41
N PRO A 126 -14.52 0.99 25.23
CA PRO A 126 -14.18 -0.36 24.77
C PRO A 126 -15.04 -0.92 23.62
N THR A 127 -16.19 -0.32 23.31
CA THR A 127 -17.04 -0.64 22.15
C THR A 127 -16.49 -0.11 20.83
N VAL A 128 -15.69 0.96 20.86
CA VAL A 128 -15.27 1.69 19.65
C VAL A 128 -14.36 0.81 18.78
N THR A 129 -14.81 0.56 17.56
CA THR A 129 -14.09 -0.18 16.51
C THR A 129 -13.64 0.71 15.35
N SER A 130 -14.22 1.91 15.23
CA SER A 130 -13.92 2.91 14.20
C SER A 130 -13.48 4.24 14.83
N PHE A 131 -12.39 4.81 14.34
CA PHE A 131 -11.90 6.13 14.74
C PHE A 131 -11.82 7.04 13.52
N MET A 132 -12.48 8.20 13.60
CA MET A 132 -12.57 9.18 12.52
C MET A 132 -12.10 10.55 13.00
N LEU A 133 -11.06 11.09 12.37
CA LEU A 133 -10.61 12.47 12.52
C LEU A 133 -10.61 13.11 11.12
N VAL A 134 -11.55 14.01 10.85
CA VAL A 134 -11.81 14.52 9.50
C VAL A 134 -11.77 16.04 9.47
N GLY A 135 -11.02 16.62 8.53
CA GLY A 135 -11.00 18.06 8.30
C GLY A 135 -12.27 18.55 7.57
N GLY A 136 -12.78 19.71 7.97
CA GLY A 136 -14.04 20.29 7.47
C GLY A 136 -15.24 19.97 8.36
N SER A 137 -16.44 20.25 7.87
CA SER A 137 -17.72 20.13 8.60
C SER A 137 -18.54 18.89 8.26
N SER A 138 -18.01 17.95 7.46
CA SER A 138 -18.66 16.67 7.13
C SER A 138 -17.64 15.53 7.14
N THR A 139 -18.10 14.36 7.59
CA THR A 139 -17.39 13.08 7.45
C THR A 139 -17.19 12.64 5.99
N ASN A 140 -18.01 13.15 5.07
CA ASN A 140 -17.95 12.83 3.64
C ASN A 140 -17.13 13.87 2.85
N SER A 141 -15.87 13.53 2.55
CA SER A 141 -15.02 14.32 1.65
C SER A 141 -15.40 14.12 0.18
N SER A 142 -16.37 14.88 -0.33
CA SER A 142 -16.76 14.81 -1.77
C SER A 142 -15.69 15.40 -2.69
N VAL A 143 -15.07 16.53 -2.33
CA VAL A 143 -14.17 17.30 -3.21
C VAL A 143 -12.70 17.21 -2.77
N ARG A 144 -11.80 17.00 -3.74
CA ARG A 144 -10.34 17.15 -3.59
C ARG A 144 -10.00 18.63 -3.33
N SER A 145 -9.81 19.01 -2.07
CA SER A 145 -9.83 20.42 -1.66
C SER A 145 -8.99 20.71 -0.41
N LYS A 146 -9.26 21.84 0.26
CA LYS A 146 -8.69 22.29 1.54
C LYS A 146 -8.58 21.17 2.58
N VAL A 147 -7.58 21.31 3.44
CA VAL A 147 -7.26 20.38 4.53
C VAL A 147 -7.04 21.12 5.84
N ALA A 148 -7.33 20.48 6.97
CA ALA A 148 -6.94 20.94 8.29
C ALA A 148 -5.50 20.54 8.60
N LYS A 149 -4.73 21.42 9.25
CA LYS A 149 -3.37 21.13 9.69
C LYS A 149 -3.35 20.63 11.12
N VAL A 150 -3.01 19.37 11.32
CA VAL A 150 -2.96 18.71 12.63
C VAL A 150 -1.63 17.99 12.78
N THR A 151 -0.94 18.18 13.91
CA THR A 151 0.18 17.32 14.33
C THR A 151 -0.29 16.22 15.26
N PHE A 152 0.37 15.06 15.21
CA PHE A 152 0.16 14.00 16.19
C PHE A 152 1.24 14.04 17.27
N GLY A 153 0.88 13.67 18.49
CA GLY A 153 1.80 13.50 19.61
C GLY A 153 2.66 12.24 19.52
N SER A 154 3.16 11.78 20.66
CA SER A 154 3.89 10.50 20.77
C SER A 154 2.99 9.28 20.66
N ASP A 155 1.70 9.44 20.98
CA ASP A 155 0.62 8.47 20.84
C ASP A 155 -0.69 9.22 20.57
N VAL A 156 -1.67 8.53 19.98
CA VAL A 156 -3.04 8.99 19.78
C VAL A 156 -3.99 7.84 20.13
N ILE A 157 -3.94 6.74 19.37
CA ILE A 157 -4.77 5.55 19.59
C ILE A 157 -4.00 4.22 19.41
N SER A 158 -2.68 4.18 19.65
CA SER A 158 -1.86 3.00 19.34
C SER A 158 -2.12 1.78 20.24
N THR A 159 -2.61 2.01 21.46
CA THR A 159 -2.93 0.97 22.45
C THR A 159 -4.32 0.36 22.27
N GLN A 160 -5.18 1.01 21.49
CA GLN A 160 -6.62 0.78 21.40
C GLN A 160 -6.91 -0.40 20.44
N THR A 161 -6.62 -1.62 20.87
CA THR A 161 -6.64 -2.85 20.05
C THR A 161 -8.01 -3.21 19.44
N ASN A 162 -9.10 -2.61 19.93
CA ASN A 162 -10.46 -2.85 19.43
C ASN A 162 -10.73 -2.04 18.15
N VAL A 163 -10.00 -0.94 17.94
CA VAL A 163 -10.08 -0.16 16.70
C VAL A 163 -9.50 -0.97 15.55
N THR A 164 -10.30 -1.12 14.50
CA THR A 164 -9.95 -1.79 13.24
C THR A 164 -10.12 -0.90 12.02
N THR A 165 -10.94 0.16 12.12
CA THR A 165 -11.12 1.19 11.10
C THR A 165 -10.54 2.52 11.58
N VAL A 166 -9.75 3.17 10.73
CA VAL A 166 -9.21 4.52 10.96
C VAL A 166 -9.44 5.36 9.72
N VAL A 167 -10.01 6.55 9.90
CA VAL A 167 -10.24 7.56 8.86
C VAL A 167 -9.53 8.85 9.28
N LEU A 168 -8.56 9.28 8.48
CA LEU A 168 -7.80 10.52 8.67
C LEU A 168 -7.92 11.36 7.39
N ASN A 169 -9.10 11.95 7.16
CA ASN A 169 -9.45 12.55 5.86
C ASN A 169 -9.39 14.07 5.90
N ASN A 170 -9.08 14.72 4.77
CA ASN A 170 -8.89 16.17 4.70
C ASN A 170 -7.87 16.73 5.71
N LEU A 171 -6.81 15.98 6.05
CA LEU A 171 -5.73 16.40 6.96
C LEU A 171 -4.40 16.59 6.21
N ASP A 172 -3.60 17.59 6.57
CA ASP A 172 -2.29 17.81 5.94
C ASP A 172 -1.23 16.80 6.40
N LEU A 173 -1.22 15.62 5.76
CA LEU A 173 -0.21 14.58 5.94
C LEU A 173 0.89 14.64 4.87
N SER A 174 1.06 15.79 4.20
CA SER A 174 2.07 15.96 3.13
C SER A 174 3.52 15.83 3.62
N THR A 175 3.76 16.03 4.92
CA THR A 175 5.11 16.02 5.51
C THR A 175 5.61 14.59 5.78
N PRO A 176 6.89 14.28 5.51
CA PRO A 176 7.48 12.99 5.89
C PRO A 176 7.42 12.69 7.39
N ALA A 177 7.40 13.73 8.24
CA ALA A 177 7.31 13.58 9.69
C ALA A 177 5.93 13.02 10.11
N ALA A 178 4.83 13.59 9.61
CA ALA A 178 3.48 13.08 9.88
C ALA A 178 3.33 11.62 9.43
N LEU A 179 3.84 11.28 8.24
CA LEU A 179 3.84 9.90 7.73
C LEU A 179 4.67 8.94 8.58
N GLN A 180 5.80 9.39 9.15
CA GLN A 180 6.62 8.61 10.07
C GLN A 180 5.94 8.37 11.43
N GLN A 181 5.02 9.24 11.85
CA GLN A 181 4.25 9.06 13.08
C GLN A 181 3.11 8.05 12.94
N LEU A 182 2.49 7.88 11.75
CA LEU A 182 1.30 7.02 11.59
C LEU A 182 1.47 5.59 12.16
N PRO A 183 2.58 4.84 11.94
CA PRO A 183 2.76 3.49 12.51
C PRO A 183 3.10 3.46 14.02
N VAL A 184 3.27 4.63 14.64
CA VAL A 184 3.52 4.81 16.07
C VAL A 184 2.22 5.21 16.79
N VAL A 185 1.41 6.08 16.20
CA VAL A 185 0.19 6.64 16.83
C VAL A 185 -1.10 5.88 16.51
N LEU A 186 -1.08 4.97 15.53
CA LEU A 186 -2.22 4.12 15.14
C LEU A 186 -2.02 2.65 15.56
N PRO A 187 -3.10 1.91 15.86
CA PRO A 187 -3.00 0.58 16.43
C PRO A 187 -2.65 -0.49 15.37
N ARG A 188 -1.99 -1.58 15.78
CA ARG A 188 -1.56 -2.67 14.87
C ARG A 188 -2.67 -3.66 14.50
N SER A 189 -3.85 -3.53 15.12
CA SER A 189 -5.10 -4.26 14.81
C SER A 189 -5.78 -3.79 13.51
N LEU A 190 -5.37 -2.63 13.01
CA LEU A 190 -5.98 -1.88 11.90
C LEU A 190 -6.12 -2.72 10.62
N ARG A 191 -7.33 -2.73 10.07
CA ARG A 191 -7.76 -3.42 8.84
C ARG A 191 -8.16 -2.44 7.74
N ASN A 192 -8.79 -1.33 8.11
CA ASN A 192 -9.35 -0.35 7.19
C ASN A 192 -8.70 1.00 7.46
N LEU A 193 -7.96 1.53 6.48
CA LEU A 193 -7.32 2.85 6.55
C LEU A 193 -7.82 3.73 5.40
N SER A 194 -8.39 4.89 5.72
CA SER A 194 -8.67 5.96 4.76
C SER A 194 -7.78 7.16 5.09
N LEU A 195 -7.01 7.63 4.09
CA LEU A 195 -6.22 8.86 4.12
C LEU A 195 -6.65 9.76 2.94
N ALA A 196 -7.95 9.85 2.66
CA ALA A 196 -8.47 10.54 1.49
C ALA A 196 -8.26 12.06 1.59
N ASN A 197 -7.84 12.67 0.48
CA ASN A 197 -7.51 14.10 0.40
C ASN A 197 -6.50 14.56 1.49
N THR A 198 -5.38 13.85 1.66
CA THR A 198 -4.33 14.17 2.66
C THR A 198 -3.04 14.72 2.04
N LEU A 199 -3.15 15.29 0.84
CA LEU A 199 -2.09 15.93 0.04
C LEU A 199 -0.91 15.03 -0.37
N LEU A 200 -1.00 13.71 -0.16
CA LEU A 200 0.08 12.74 -0.38
C LEU A 200 0.54 12.76 -1.83
N SER A 201 1.84 12.98 -2.05
CA SER A 201 2.43 13.08 -3.39
C SER A 201 3.12 11.78 -3.86
N THR A 202 3.25 10.81 -2.95
CA THR A 202 3.89 9.51 -3.12
C THR A 202 3.13 8.47 -2.30
N PHE A 203 3.15 7.20 -2.71
CA PHE A 203 2.55 6.13 -1.91
C PHE A 203 3.18 6.05 -0.50
N PRO A 204 2.40 6.05 0.60
CA PRO A 204 2.95 6.00 1.96
C PRO A 204 3.43 4.59 2.30
N THR A 205 4.68 4.27 1.93
CA THR A 205 5.29 2.93 2.09
C THR A 205 5.26 2.39 3.52
N LEU A 206 5.24 3.28 4.52
CA LEU A 206 5.12 2.96 5.94
C LEU A 206 3.80 2.28 6.34
N VAL A 207 2.75 2.36 5.51
CA VAL A 207 1.50 1.61 5.68
C VAL A 207 1.74 0.09 5.66
N ALA A 208 2.85 -0.38 5.06
CA ALA A 208 3.29 -1.77 5.12
C ALA A 208 3.57 -2.30 6.54
N ASN A 209 3.73 -1.43 7.55
CA ASN A 209 3.87 -1.84 8.95
C ASN A 209 2.56 -2.41 9.54
N PHE A 210 1.40 -2.06 8.97
CA PHE A 210 0.10 -2.58 9.41
C PHE A 210 -0.21 -3.88 8.68
N THR A 211 0.38 -5.00 9.15
CA THR A 211 0.33 -6.33 8.49
C THR A 211 -1.07 -6.96 8.38
N ASN A 212 -2.12 -6.27 8.85
CA ASN A 212 -3.51 -6.72 8.88
C ASN A 212 -4.43 -5.91 7.95
N ILE A 213 -3.93 -4.85 7.27
CA ILE A 213 -4.75 -3.99 6.39
C ILE A 213 -5.34 -4.80 5.24
N GLN A 214 -6.66 -4.72 5.10
CA GLN A 214 -7.49 -5.31 4.05
C GLN A 214 -8.04 -4.24 3.12
N ASN A 215 -8.31 -3.03 3.64
CA ASN A 215 -8.87 -1.91 2.89
C ASN A 215 -7.95 -0.69 3.05
N LEU A 216 -7.48 -0.14 1.93
CA LEU A 216 -6.67 1.08 1.90
C LEU A 216 -7.25 2.06 0.88
N ASP A 217 -7.70 3.19 1.37
CA ASP A 217 -8.20 4.32 0.60
C ASP A 217 -7.18 5.46 0.64
N LEU A 218 -6.74 5.86 -0.56
CA LEU A 218 -5.80 6.94 -0.81
C LEU A 218 -6.38 7.93 -1.84
N ASP A 219 -7.69 8.04 -1.92
CA ASP A 219 -8.40 8.87 -2.90
C ASP A 219 -8.07 10.37 -2.75
N LYS A 220 -8.28 11.14 -3.83
CA LYS A 220 -8.15 12.60 -3.89
C LYS A 220 -6.75 13.14 -3.54
N ASN A 221 -5.75 12.27 -3.48
CA ASN A 221 -4.35 12.61 -3.25
C ASN A 221 -3.61 13.02 -4.55
N TYR A 222 -2.30 13.23 -4.46
CA TYR A 222 -1.44 13.74 -5.54
C TYR A 222 -0.42 12.70 -6.01
N ILE A 223 -0.69 11.41 -5.77
CA ILE A 223 0.22 10.30 -6.06
C ILE A 223 0.31 10.12 -7.59
N THR A 224 1.54 10.01 -8.10
CA THR A 224 1.85 9.99 -9.54
C THR A 224 2.26 8.62 -10.08
N GLU A 225 2.90 7.79 -9.25
CA GLU A 225 3.25 6.40 -9.59
C GLU A 225 3.29 5.50 -8.34
N ILE A 226 3.26 4.18 -8.56
CA ILE A 226 3.51 3.18 -7.52
C ILE A 226 4.47 2.12 -8.06
N ALA A 227 5.78 2.31 -7.81
CA ALA A 227 6.84 1.47 -8.37
C ALA A 227 6.93 0.06 -7.75
N ALA A 228 6.85 -0.04 -6.42
CA ALA A 228 6.80 -1.29 -5.68
C ALA A 228 6.25 -1.05 -4.27
N THR A 229 5.55 -2.03 -3.69
CA THR A 229 5.05 -1.98 -2.30
C THR A 229 5.60 -3.14 -1.48
N ALA A 230 5.99 -2.85 -0.24
CA ALA A 230 6.42 -3.88 0.71
C ALA A 230 5.20 -4.56 1.36
N ALA A 231 5.29 -5.88 1.54
CA ALA A 231 4.58 -6.71 2.53
C ALA A 231 3.04 -6.63 2.70
N LEU A 232 2.30 -5.79 1.95
CA LEU A 232 0.83 -5.63 2.01
C LEU A 232 0.07 -6.82 1.39
N ASN A 233 0.38 -8.02 1.86
CA ASN A 233 -0.19 -9.30 1.41
C ASN A 233 -1.64 -9.49 1.88
N SER A 234 -2.07 -8.79 2.92
CA SER A 234 -3.42 -8.83 3.46
C SER A 234 -4.43 -7.98 2.68
N LEU A 235 -3.96 -7.11 1.77
CA LEU A 235 -4.77 -6.11 1.09
C LEU A 235 -5.75 -6.75 0.08
N VAL A 236 -7.02 -6.36 0.18
CA VAL A 236 -8.17 -6.87 -0.60
C VAL A 236 -8.82 -5.74 -1.42
N HIS A 237 -8.92 -4.53 -0.87
CA HIS A 237 -9.51 -3.37 -1.53
C HIS A 237 -8.52 -2.20 -1.50
N LEU A 238 -8.27 -1.59 -2.66
CA LEU A 238 -7.34 -0.47 -2.82
C LEU A 238 -7.94 0.61 -3.73
N SER A 239 -7.98 1.85 -3.24
CA SER A 239 -8.56 2.99 -3.96
C SER A 239 -7.55 4.13 -4.13
N PHE A 240 -7.50 4.68 -5.36
CA PHE A 240 -6.76 5.89 -5.73
C PHE A 240 -7.61 6.81 -6.62
N GLN A 241 -8.93 6.87 -6.46
CA GLN A 241 -9.78 7.74 -7.25
C GLN A 241 -9.28 9.20 -7.17
N THR A 242 -9.33 9.95 -8.27
CA THR A 242 -8.96 11.37 -8.34
C THR A 242 -7.52 11.65 -7.87
N ASN A 243 -6.55 10.81 -8.26
CA ASN A 243 -5.11 11.00 -7.96
C ASN A 243 -4.39 11.74 -9.11
N LYS A 244 -3.15 11.35 -9.46
CA LYS A 244 -2.41 11.76 -10.67
C LYS A 244 -1.63 10.57 -11.27
N LEU A 245 -2.08 9.34 -11.02
CA LEU A 245 -1.36 8.13 -11.38
C LEU A 245 -1.24 7.98 -12.89
N ASN A 246 -0.03 7.73 -13.38
CA ASN A 246 0.24 7.31 -14.76
C ASN A 246 0.89 5.92 -14.84
N SER A 247 1.36 5.36 -13.71
CA SER A 247 2.03 4.06 -13.67
C SER A 247 1.70 3.30 -12.37
N PHE A 248 1.25 2.05 -12.52
CA PHE A 248 0.97 1.14 -11.41
C PHE A 248 1.82 -0.13 -11.62
N ARG A 249 2.82 -0.33 -10.77
CA ARG A 249 3.80 -1.43 -10.87
C ARG A 249 3.83 -2.33 -9.62
N ALA A 250 3.01 -2.00 -8.62
CA ALA A 250 2.84 -2.79 -7.41
C ALA A 250 2.15 -4.16 -7.66
N VAL A 251 2.31 -5.08 -6.70
CA VAL A 251 1.74 -6.42 -6.75
C VAL A 251 1.15 -6.79 -5.40
N PHE A 252 -0.18 -6.91 -5.32
CA PHE A 252 -0.93 -7.16 -4.10
C PHE A 252 -1.64 -8.53 -4.19
N PRO A 253 -1.06 -9.63 -3.65
CA PRO A 253 -1.48 -10.99 -4.00
C PRO A 253 -2.95 -11.36 -3.76
N ASN A 254 -3.63 -10.68 -2.83
CA ASN A 254 -5.02 -10.96 -2.46
C ASN A 254 -6.02 -9.87 -2.89
N LEU A 255 -5.58 -8.90 -3.71
CA LEU A 255 -6.42 -7.79 -4.15
C LEU A 255 -7.62 -8.28 -4.97
N ALA A 256 -8.82 -7.85 -4.57
CA ALA A 256 -10.11 -8.16 -5.19
C ALA A 256 -10.77 -6.93 -5.82
N THR A 257 -10.61 -5.74 -5.23
CA THR A 257 -11.06 -4.46 -5.80
C THR A 257 -9.88 -3.51 -5.99
N LEU A 258 -9.75 -2.94 -7.19
CA LEU A 258 -8.81 -1.86 -7.50
C LEU A 258 -9.56 -0.71 -8.18
N ASP A 259 -9.50 0.47 -7.56
CA ASP A 259 -10.06 1.70 -8.10
C ASP A 259 -8.97 2.69 -8.50
N LEU A 260 -8.97 3.07 -9.77
CA LEU A 260 -8.01 3.99 -10.42
C LEU A 260 -8.75 5.08 -11.21
N ARG A 261 -10.03 5.32 -10.92
CA ARG A 261 -10.82 6.36 -11.62
C ARG A 261 -10.22 7.75 -11.50
N ASP A 262 -10.47 8.61 -12.49
CA ASP A 262 -10.03 10.02 -12.50
C ASP A 262 -8.50 10.19 -12.30
N ASN A 263 -7.71 9.46 -13.09
CA ASN A 263 -6.24 9.49 -13.06
C ASN A 263 -5.68 9.83 -14.46
N ASN A 264 -4.37 9.61 -14.67
CA ASN A 264 -3.64 9.95 -15.89
C ASN A 264 -3.04 8.69 -16.57
N PHE A 265 -3.74 7.57 -16.54
CA PHE A 265 -3.34 6.37 -17.29
C PHE A 265 -3.64 6.56 -18.78
N THR A 266 -2.63 6.35 -19.64
CA THR A 266 -2.83 6.26 -21.10
C THR A 266 -3.24 4.86 -21.53
N ASP A 267 -2.90 3.84 -20.76
CA ASP A 267 -3.10 2.43 -21.10
C ASP A 267 -3.34 1.63 -19.82
N LEU A 268 -3.89 0.42 -19.92
CA LEU A 268 -4.07 -0.45 -18.76
C LEU A 268 -2.69 -0.95 -18.28
N PRO A 269 -2.29 -0.68 -17.02
CA PRO A 269 -0.98 -1.10 -16.54
C PRO A 269 -0.91 -2.63 -16.44
N ALA A 270 0.07 -3.22 -17.13
CA ALA A 270 0.20 -4.67 -17.33
C ALA A 270 0.27 -5.52 -16.03
N THR A 271 0.57 -4.89 -14.90
CA THR A 271 0.53 -5.51 -13.58
C THR A 271 -0.88 -5.88 -13.11
N ILE A 272 -1.94 -5.28 -13.65
CA ILE A 272 -3.33 -5.69 -13.41
C ILE A 272 -3.49 -7.19 -13.74
N TYR A 273 -2.96 -7.63 -14.88
CA TYR A 273 -3.16 -8.99 -15.40
C TYR A 273 -2.50 -10.12 -14.58
N ILE A 274 -1.65 -9.79 -13.59
CA ILE A 274 -1.07 -10.77 -12.65
C ILE A 274 -1.84 -10.87 -11.32
N HIS A 275 -2.86 -10.04 -11.10
CA HIS A 275 -3.72 -10.10 -9.91
C HIS A 275 -4.84 -11.15 -10.09
N ASP A 276 -4.50 -12.44 -9.96
CA ASP A 276 -5.42 -13.59 -10.12
C ASP A 276 -6.72 -13.52 -9.26
N ASN A 277 -6.68 -12.76 -8.17
CA ASN A 277 -7.80 -12.55 -7.24
C ASN A 277 -8.71 -11.37 -7.59
N LEU A 278 -8.33 -10.50 -8.54
CA LEU A 278 -9.08 -9.29 -8.89
C LEU A 278 -10.47 -9.62 -9.46
N ARG A 279 -11.51 -8.93 -8.99
CA ARG A 279 -12.90 -9.06 -9.43
C ARG A 279 -13.51 -7.72 -9.82
N GLU A 280 -13.04 -6.62 -9.23
CA GLU A 280 -13.47 -5.28 -9.57
C GLU A 280 -12.28 -4.44 -10.01
N LEU A 281 -12.37 -3.86 -11.20
CA LEU A 281 -11.44 -2.87 -11.71
C LEU A 281 -12.26 -1.66 -12.16
N ARG A 282 -11.93 -0.48 -11.61
CA ARG A 282 -12.53 0.79 -12.05
C ARG A 282 -11.46 1.74 -12.58
N MET A 283 -11.66 2.25 -13.78
CA MET A 283 -10.69 3.06 -14.54
C MET A 283 -11.31 4.20 -15.36
N LYS A 284 -12.64 4.46 -15.28
CA LYS A 284 -13.24 5.65 -15.93
C LYS A 284 -12.55 6.96 -15.56
N GLY A 285 -12.65 7.96 -16.44
CA GLY A 285 -12.02 9.27 -16.23
C GLY A 285 -10.50 9.27 -16.44
N ASN A 286 -9.94 8.27 -17.14
CA ASN A 286 -8.54 8.23 -17.57
C ASN A 286 -8.39 8.55 -19.07
N PRO A 287 -7.30 9.20 -19.51
CA PRO A 287 -7.05 9.53 -20.91
C PRO A 287 -6.54 8.33 -21.73
N LEU A 288 -7.31 7.24 -21.77
CA LEU A 288 -6.88 5.97 -22.38
C LEU A 288 -6.70 6.10 -23.90
N ALA A 289 -5.68 5.45 -24.47
CA ALA A 289 -5.23 5.66 -25.84
C ALA A 289 -6.03 4.83 -26.85
N ARG A 290 -6.04 3.50 -26.71
CA ARG A 290 -6.73 2.55 -27.60
C ARG A 290 -7.20 1.30 -26.85
N PRO A 291 -8.36 0.71 -27.19
CA PRO A 291 -8.83 -0.55 -26.61
C PRO A 291 -8.25 -1.77 -27.38
N TRP A 292 -6.92 -1.85 -27.44
CA TRP A 292 -6.17 -2.94 -28.08
C TRP A 292 -5.55 -3.82 -27.00
N PHE A 293 -5.78 -5.14 -27.07
CA PHE A 293 -5.31 -6.11 -26.07
C PHE A 293 -4.95 -7.45 -26.72
N THR A 294 -4.14 -8.25 -26.05
CA THR A 294 -3.99 -9.67 -26.42
C THR A 294 -5.22 -10.48 -26.02
N GLN A 295 -5.42 -11.65 -26.65
CA GLN A 295 -6.46 -12.61 -26.26
C GLN A 295 -6.39 -12.98 -24.76
N GLU A 296 -5.19 -13.11 -24.20
CA GLU A 296 -5.01 -13.41 -22.77
C GLU A 296 -5.51 -12.27 -21.87
N GLU A 297 -5.30 -11.02 -22.26
CA GLU A 297 -5.73 -9.83 -21.51
C GLU A 297 -7.25 -9.62 -21.63
N ALA A 298 -7.82 -9.85 -22.81
CA ALA A 298 -9.27 -9.92 -22.99
C ALA A 298 -9.91 -11.00 -22.10
N ASP A 299 -9.34 -12.22 -22.05
CA ASP A 299 -9.76 -13.30 -21.15
C ASP A 299 -9.55 -12.98 -19.66
N PHE A 300 -8.69 -12.02 -19.31
CA PHE A 300 -8.57 -11.54 -17.93
C PHE A 300 -9.69 -10.57 -17.57
N LEU A 301 -10.00 -9.61 -18.45
CA LEU A 301 -11.02 -8.59 -18.25
C LEU A 301 -12.44 -9.20 -18.23
N ASP A 302 -12.69 -10.19 -19.09
CA ASP A 302 -13.93 -10.96 -19.19
C ASP A 302 -14.19 -11.87 -17.97
N GLN A 303 -13.20 -12.03 -17.08
CA GLN A 303 -13.32 -12.76 -15.81
C GLN A 303 -13.74 -11.86 -14.63
N LEU A 304 -13.70 -10.53 -14.80
CA LEU A 304 -14.06 -9.57 -13.77
C LEU A 304 -15.57 -9.58 -13.51
N SER A 305 -15.97 -9.26 -12.28
CA SER A 305 -17.36 -9.03 -11.90
C SER A 305 -17.79 -7.59 -12.14
N ILE A 306 -16.86 -6.63 -11.99
CA ILE A 306 -17.02 -5.23 -12.37
C ILE A 306 -15.81 -4.79 -13.19
N PHE A 307 -16.07 -4.33 -14.40
CA PHE A 307 -15.15 -3.60 -15.25
C PHE A 307 -15.95 -2.42 -15.83
N ASP A 308 -15.55 -1.20 -15.51
CA ASP A 308 -16.37 -0.01 -15.75
C ASP A 308 -16.17 0.63 -17.14
N LEU A 309 -15.09 0.32 -17.85
CA LEU A 309 -14.74 0.99 -19.11
C LEU A 309 -15.72 0.69 -20.26
N GLU A 310 -16.01 1.75 -21.02
CA GLU A 310 -16.82 1.75 -22.23
C GLU A 310 -16.01 2.32 -23.41
N ASN A 311 -16.49 2.15 -24.65
CA ASN A 311 -15.78 2.66 -25.83
C ASN A 311 -15.62 4.19 -25.87
N SER A 312 -16.39 4.93 -25.08
CA SER A 312 -16.26 6.39 -24.90
C SER A 312 -15.11 6.81 -23.98
N ASP A 313 -14.58 5.92 -23.15
CA ASP A 313 -13.47 6.22 -22.24
C ASP A 313 -12.09 6.20 -22.94
N PHE A 314 -12.06 5.89 -24.25
CA PHE A 314 -10.85 5.86 -25.07
C PHE A 314 -10.77 7.05 -26.03
N THR A 315 -9.64 7.75 -26.01
CA THR A 315 -9.35 8.94 -26.83
C THR A 315 -9.26 8.66 -28.33
N LYS A 316 -9.06 7.41 -28.74
CA LYS A 316 -9.15 6.95 -30.13
C LYS A 316 -10.19 5.85 -30.25
N ALA A 317 -11.01 5.95 -31.29
CA ALA A 317 -11.91 4.90 -31.71
C ALA A 317 -11.14 3.64 -32.14
N ILE A 318 -11.86 2.55 -32.38
CA ILE A 318 -11.29 1.33 -32.97
C ILE A 318 -11.04 1.57 -34.46
N ASP A 319 -9.89 2.16 -34.78
CA ASP A 319 -9.36 2.21 -36.13
C ASP A 319 -8.69 0.87 -36.51
N SER A 320 -8.78 0.51 -37.79
CA SER A 320 -8.14 -0.65 -38.45
C SER A 320 -8.47 -2.07 -37.94
N CYS A 321 -9.27 -2.27 -36.90
CA CYS A 321 -9.59 -3.61 -36.40
C CYS A 321 -10.64 -4.34 -37.24
N ARG A 322 -10.26 -5.44 -37.91
CA ARG A 322 -11.19 -6.32 -38.63
C ARG A 322 -12.26 -6.88 -37.69
N SER A 323 -13.52 -6.98 -38.13
CA SER A 323 -14.64 -7.45 -37.31
C SER A 323 -14.47 -8.87 -36.73
N ALA A 324 -13.63 -9.71 -37.35
CA ALA A 324 -13.27 -11.04 -36.84
C ALA A 324 -12.39 -10.98 -35.57
N ASN A 325 -11.61 -9.91 -35.41
CA ASN A 325 -10.71 -9.68 -34.27
C ASN A 325 -11.36 -8.82 -33.17
N GLN A 326 -12.61 -8.40 -33.36
CA GLN A 326 -13.36 -7.64 -32.37
C GLN A 326 -14.06 -8.57 -31.39
N ARG A 327 -13.86 -8.35 -30.09
CA ARG A 327 -14.56 -9.05 -29.00
C ARG A 327 -15.28 -8.05 -28.12
N LYS A 328 -16.49 -8.39 -27.68
CA LYS A 328 -17.18 -7.64 -26.62
C LYS A 328 -16.86 -8.27 -25.27
N VAL A 329 -16.44 -7.43 -24.31
CA VAL A 329 -16.12 -7.77 -22.92
C VAL A 329 -16.83 -6.74 -22.03
N HIS A 330 -17.79 -7.18 -21.23
CA HIS A 330 -18.74 -6.30 -20.52
C HIS A 330 -19.39 -5.27 -21.48
N SER A 331 -19.25 -3.97 -21.21
CA SER A 331 -19.74 -2.88 -22.06
C SER A 331 -18.76 -2.47 -23.18
N LEU A 332 -17.49 -2.89 -23.09
CA LEU A 332 -16.43 -2.52 -24.03
C LEU A 332 -16.39 -3.48 -25.22
N THR A 333 -16.40 -2.95 -26.44
CA THR A 333 -15.85 -3.67 -27.60
C THR A 333 -14.36 -3.38 -27.66
N LEU A 334 -13.54 -4.42 -27.79
CA LEU A 334 -12.09 -4.33 -27.86
C LEU A 334 -11.54 -5.02 -29.11
N CYS A 335 -10.34 -4.62 -29.53
CA CYS A 335 -9.60 -5.28 -30.60
C CYS A 335 -8.60 -6.28 -30.02
N ILE A 336 -8.58 -7.50 -30.57
CA ILE A 336 -7.57 -8.51 -30.29
C ILE A 336 -6.43 -8.36 -31.30
N SER A 337 -5.26 -7.96 -30.81
CA SER A 337 -3.99 -8.12 -31.52
C SER A 337 -3.47 -9.54 -31.28
N ASP A 338 -3.39 -10.35 -32.34
CA ASP A 338 -2.67 -11.61 -32.31
C ASP A 338 -1.16 -11.33 -32.39
N ASN A 339 -0.37 -11.95 -31.51
CA ASN A 339 1.10 -11.79 -31.48
C ASN A 339 1.82 -12.56 -32.62
N THR A 340 1.17 -12.70 -33.77
CA THR A 340 1.75 -13.18 -35.03
C THR A 340 2.03 -11.98 -35.91
N ASN A 341 3.32 -11.66 -36.09
CA ASN A 341 3.85 -10.55 -36.89
C ASN A 341 2.88 -10.04 -37.99
N ASP A 342 2.35 -8.83 -37.81
CA ASP A 342 1.69 -8.07 -38.88
C ASP A 342 2.74 -7.59 -39.90
N ASP A 343 3.26 -8.51 -40.72
CA ASP A 343 3.89 -8.18 -42.00
C ASP A 343 2.74 -7.89 -42.99
N ASP A 344 2.52 -6.60 -43.29
CA ASP A 344 1.46 -6.13 -44.20
C ASP A 344 1.54 -6.82 -45.57
N THR A 345 0.73 -7.86 -45.76
CA THR A 345 0.55 -8.53 -47.07
C THR A 345 -0.92 -8.53 -47.45
N ASP A 346 -1.28 -7.56 -48.29
CA ASP A 346 -2.60 -7.42 -48.90
C ASP A 346 -2.92 -8.62 -49.81
N SER A 347 -4.10 -9.21 -49.63
CA SER A 347 -4.65 -10.31 -50.44
C SER A 347 -6.14 -10.49 -50.15
N SER A 348 -6.98 -10.07 -51.09
CA SER A 348 -8.42 -10.34 -51.11
C SER A 348 -8.72 -11.64 -51.87
N GLU A 349 -9.52 -12.54 -51.30
CA GLU A 349 -10.23 -13.58 -52.07
C GLU A 349 -11.42 -14.16 -51.29
N ASP A 350 -12.63 -14.07 -51.88
CA ASP A 350 -13.81 -14.85 -51.48
C ASP A 350 -13.71 -16.27 -52.08
N PRO A 351 -14.49 -17.26 -51.59
CA PRO A 351 -15.66 -17.62 -52.40
C PRO A 351 -16.90 -18.12 -51.64
N ASP A 352 -18.08 -17.85 -52.22
CA ASP A 352 -19.35 -18.51 -51.89
C ASP A 352 -19.39 -19.99 -52.33
N GLY A 353 -20.16 -20.83 -51.62
CA GLY A 353 -20.49 -22.20 -52.03
C GLY A 353 -21.42 -22.92 -51.04
N ALA A 354 -22.61 -23.35 -51.49
CA ALA A 354 -23.70 -23.78 -50.60
C ALA A 354 -24.29 -25.17 -50.91
N SER A 355 -25.12 -25.67 -49.96
CA SER A 355 -26.01 -26.85 -50.05
C SER A 355 -25.33 -28.24 -49.86
N SER A 356 -26.00 -29.34 -49.46
CA SER A 356 -27.43 -29.61 -49.18
C SER A 356 -27.65 -30.82 -48.22
N SER A 357 -28.86 -30.93 -47.61
CA SER A 357 -29.58 -32.20 -47.23
C SER A 357 -28.96 -33.20 -46.20
N SER A 358 -29.69 -34.06 -45.44
CA SER A 358 -31.11 -34.16 -45.03
C SER A 358 -31.34 -35.36 -44.05
N SER A 359 -32.29 -35.26 -43.09
CA SER A 359 -33.14 -36.36 -42.54
C SER A 359 -32.48 -37.56 -41.80
N THR A 360 -33.10 -38.35 -40.89
CA THR A 360 -34.35 -38.25 -40.07
C THR A 360 -34.27 -39.18 -38.83
N SER A 361 -35.14 -38.95 -37.85
CA SER A 361 -35.40 -39.64 -36.56
C SER A 361 -35.43 -41.18 -36.51
N ASN A 362 -35.09 -41.80 -35.36
CA ASN A 362 -36.10 -42.35 -34.41
C ASN A 362 -35.56 -43.04 -33.12
N LEU A 363 -36.50 -43.42 -32.23
CA LEU A 363 -36.35 -44.00 -30.87
C LEU A 363 -37.05 -45.38 -30.78
N LEU A 364 -36.92 -46.23 -29.75
CA LEU A 364 -36.21 -46.13 -28.45
C LEU A 364 -35.25 -47.36 -28.31
N VAL A 365 -35.23 -48.35 -27.40
CA VAL A 365 -35.90 -48.69 -26.11
C VAL A 365 -34.96 -49.60 -25.29
N ILE A 366 -34.83 -49.41 -23.97
CA ILE A 366 -34.78 -50.42 -22.85
C ILE A 366 -34.18 -49.80 -21.57
N VAL A 367 -34.89 -49.94 -20.46
CA VAL A 367 -34.51 -49.38 -19.14
C VAL A 367 -33.76 -50.43 -18.32
N GLY A 368 -32.59 -50.06 -17.81
CA GLY A 368 -31.79 -50.89 -16.89
C GLY A 368 -30.38 -50.37 -16.68
N ALA A 369 -29.72 -49.91 -17.75
CA ALA A 369 -28.35 -49.37 -17.69
C ALA A 369 -28.25 -47.94 -17.10
N ILE A 370 -29.38 -47.26 -16.88
CA ILE A 370 -29.44 -45.80 -16.65
C ILE A 370 -28.72 -45.38 -15.36
N VAL A 371 -28.92 -46.08 -14.23
CA VAL A 371 -28.31 -45.69 -12.95
C VAL A 371 -26.78 -45.89 -12.97
N GLY A 372 -26.31 -47.01 -13.51
CA GLY A 372 -24.86 -47.25 -13.69
C GLY A 372 -24.22 -46.29 -14.69
N GLY A 373 -24.89 -46.05 -15.82
CA GLY A 373 -24.46 -45.09 -16.83
C GLY A 373 -24.36 -43.67 -16.31
N LEU A 374 -25.32 -43.20 -15.50
CA LEU A 374 -25.28 -41.88 -14.87
C LEU A 374 -24.16 -41.74 -13.84
N LEU A 375 -23.83 -42.80 -13.08
CA LEU A 375 -22.67 -42.76 -12.17
C LEU A 375 -21.34 -42.72 -12.92
N VAL A 376 -21.20 -43.48 -14.01
CA VAL A 376 -19.99 -43.45 -14.85
C VAL A 376 -19.85 -42.12 -15.59
N LEU A 377 -20.95 -41.60 -16.17
CA LEU A 377 -20.96 -40.26 -16.78
C LEU A 377 -20.66 -39.18 -15.74
N GLY A 378 -21.24 -39.25 -14.55
CA GLY A 378 -20.95 -38.34 -13.45
C GLY A 378 -19.47 -38.37 -13.05
N ALA A 379 -18.86 -39.56 -12.96
CA ALA A 379 -17.43 -39.70 -12.68
C ALA A 379 -16.55 -39.17 -13.82
N VAL A 380 -16.91 -39.40 -15.08
CA VAL A 380 -16.18 -38.88 -16.26
C VAL A 380 -16.30 -37.36 -16.38
N VAL A 381 -17.49 -36.79 -16.15
CA VAL A 381 -17.71 -35.34 -16.13
C VAL A 381 -16.98 -34.70 -14.94
N PHE A 382 -17.02 -35.30 -13.75
CA PHE A 382 -16.27 -34.81 -12.59
C PHE A 382 -14.75 -34.89 -12.82
N ALA A 383 -14.25 -35.98 -13.42
CA ALA A 383 -12.84 -36.11 -13.82
C ALA A 383 -12.46 -35.08 -14.90
N GLY A 384 -13.34 -34.82 -15.87
CA GLY A 384 -13.17 -33.77 -16.89
C GLY A 384 -13.10 -32.37 -16.27
N ILE A 385 -14.04 -32.03 -15.38
CA ILE A 385 -14.05 -30.77 -14.62
C ILE A 385 -12.81 -30.66 -13.73
N TRP A 386 -12.37 -31.75 -13.09
CA TRP A 386 -11.17 -31.76 -12.24
C TRP A 386 -9.89 -31.61 -13.06
N VAL A 387 -9.75 -32.31 -14.19
CA VAL A 387 -8.62 -32.16 -15.13
C VAL A 387 -8.63 -30.76 -15.73
N ASN A 388 -9.79 -30.21 -16.11
CA ASN A 388 -9.89 -28.84 -16.62
C ASN A 388 -9.49 -27.83 -15.53
N ARG A 389 -10.07 -27.88 -14.32
CA ARG A 389 -9.66 -27.05 -13.18
C ARG A 389 -8.16 -27.20 -12.84
N ARG A 390 -7.58 -28.40 -13.00
CA ARG A 390 -6.15 -28.66 -12.78
C ARG A 390 -5.26 -28.17 -13.93
N ARG A 391 -5.76 -28.13 -15.17
CA ARG A 391 -5.12 -27.47 -16.32
C ARG A 391 -5.20 -25.96 -16.19
N VAL A 392 -6.37 -25.37 -15.94
CA VAL A 392 -6.56 -23.93 -15.68
C VAL A 392 -5.67 -23.44 -14.54
N ARG A 393 -5.61 -24.15 -13.40
CA ARG A 393 -4.67 -23.81 -12.30
C ARG A 393 -3.19 -23.87 -12.74
N LYS A 394 -2.80 -24.83 -13.59
CA LYS A 394 -1.45 -24.89 -14.16
C LYS A 394 -1.17 -23.79 -15.19
N HIS A 395 -2.18 -23.40 -15.98
CA HIS A 395 -2.07 -22.29 -16.94
C HIS A 395 -1.97 -20.95 -16.21
N LYS A 396 -2.87 -20.62 -15.28
CA LYS A 396 -2.75 -19.44 -14.41
C LYS A 396 -1.40 -19.37 -13.70
N SER A 397 -0.94 -20.47 -13.09
CA SER A 397 0.38 -20.54 -12.45
C SER A 397 1.58 -20.46 -13.41
N ARG A 398 1.41 -20.70 -14.72
CA ARG A 398 2.44 -20.47 -15.75
C ARG A 398 2.36 -19.04 -16.29
N ARG A 399 1.18 -18.59 -16.69
CA ARG A 399 0.87 -17.23 -17.14
C ARG A 399 1.36 -16.17 -16.14
N SER A 400 0.99 -16.31 -14.87
CA SER A 400 1.46 -15.43 -13.78
C SER A 400 2.98 -15.44 -13.59
N LYS A 401 3.68 -16.54 -13.93
CA LYS A 401 5.16 -16.56 -13.94
C LYS A 401 5.71 -15.85 -15.17
N ASN A 402 5.28 -16.25 -16.37
CA ASN A 402 5.76 -15.69 -17.63
C ASN A 402 5.56 -14.15 -17.67
N LEU A 403 4.40 -13.65 -17.25
CA LEU A 403 4.11 -12.21 -17.15
C LEU A 403 5.01 -11.51 -16.13
N ARG A 404 5.29 -12.12 -14.97
CA ARG A 404 6.22 -11.53 -13.99
C ARG A 404 7.66 -11.55 -14.48
N GLU A 405 8.03 -12.56 -15.24
CA GLU A 405 9.37 -12.73 -15.82
C GLU A 405 9.59 -11.71 -16.97
N SER A 406 8.57 -11.47 -17.81
CA SER A 406 8.63 -10.46 -18.89
C SER A 406 8.58 -9.01 -18.37
N TYR A 407 7.72 -8.71 -17.39
CA TYR A 407 7.51 -7.33 -16.94
C TYR A 407 8.42 -6.87 -15.76
N PHE A 408 9.04 -7.80 -15.02
CA PHE A 408 9.95 -7.47 -13.90
C PHE A 408 11.38 -8.03 -14.07
N GLY A 409 11.73 -8.56 -15.25
CA GLY A 409 13.12 -8.90 -15.60
C GLY A 409 13.80 -9.91 -14.68
N GLY A 410 13.04 -10.86 -14.12
CA GLY A 410 13.54 -11.89 -13.21
C GLY A 410 13.84 -11.43 -11.76
N LEU A 411 13.81 -10.12 -11.48
CA LEU A 411 14.01 -9.58 -10.13
C LEU A 411 12.81 -9.90 -9.23
N SER A 412 12.91 -11.01 -8.50
CA SER A 412 11.93 -11.37 -7.48
C SER A 412 12.00 -10.36 -6.32
N PRO A 413 10.90 -9.66 -5.97
CA PRO A 413 10.89 -8.83 -4.77
C PRO A 413 11.11 -9.70 -3.52
N PRO A 414 11.67 -9.14 -2.43
CA PRO A 414 12.09 -9.92 -1.25
C PRO A 414 10.90 -10.45 -0.45
N LEU A 415 10.33 -11.57 -0.90
CA LEU A 415 9.35 -12.35 -0.17
C LEU A 415 10.03 -13.02 1.03
N ALA A 416 9.91 -12.39 2.20
CA ALA A 416 10.32 -12.98 3.47
C ALA A 416 9.65 -14.36 3.65
N ARG A 417 10.46 -15.42 3.66
CA ARG A 417 9.97 -16.78 3.94
C ARG A 417 9.64 -16.89 5.43
N SER A 418 8.35 -16.81 5.77
CA SER A 418 7.87 -17.22 7.09
C SER A 418 8.35 -18.66 7.41
N PRO A 419 8.85 -18.93 8.63
CA PRO A 419 9.49 -20.20 8.94
C PRO A 419 8.48 -21.34 8.94
N ALA A 420 8.57 -22.24 7.96
CA ALA A 420 7.74 -23.43 7.89
C ALA A 420 8.11 -24.40 9.03
N VAL A 421 7.20 -24.56 10.01
CA VAL A 421 7.36 -25.49 11.14
C VAL A 421 7.42 -26.93 10.63
N LYS A 422 8.64 -27.46 10.47
CA LYS A 422 8.86 -28.89 10.21
C LYS A 422 8.65 -29.67 11.50
N SER A 423 7.49 -30.32 11.60
CA SER A 423 7.19 -31.26 12.67
C SER A 423 8.15 -32.45 12.65
N TYR A 424 8.74 -32.76 13.80
CA TYR A 424 9.60 -33.93 13.98
C TYR A 424 8.79 -35.23 13.82
N ARG A 425 9.28 -36.15 12.98
CA ARG A 425 9.04 -37.59 13.12
C ARG A 425 10.38 -38.31 13.16
N GLY A 426 10.73 -38.85 14.32
CA GLY A 426 11.99 -39.57 14.52
C GLY A 426 11.97 -40.98 13.94
N GLY A 427 13.10 -41.40 13.38
CA GLY A 427 13.37 -42.78 12.98
C GLY A 427 14.81 -43.15 13.35
N ARG A 428 14.99 -44.01 14.36
CA ARG A 428 16.31 -44.50 14.79
C ARG A 428 16.92 -45.42 13.74
N ARG A 429 18.25 -45.32 13.52
CA ARG A 429 19.18 -46.45 13.82
C ARG A 429 20.67 -46.06 13.75
N THR A 430 21.33 -46.27 14.90
CA THR A 430 22.75 -46.67 15.13
C THR A 430 23.93 -45.79 14.61
N PRO A 431 24.99 -45.59 15.43
CA PRO A 431 26.19 -44.83 15.07
C PRO A 431 27.35 -45.69 14.57
N VAL A 432 28.28 -45.08 13.83
CA VAL A 432 29.66 -45.58 13.60
C VAL A 432 30.62 -44.39 13.67
N SER A 433 31.78 -44.56 14.30
CA SER A 433 32.85 -43.56 14.41
C SER A 433 33.89 -43.69 13.29
N GLY A 434 34.49 -42.58 12.88
CA GLY A 434 35.62 -42.58 11.94
C GLY A 434 36.28 -41.21 11.81
N GLY A 435 37.59 -41.15 12.07
CA GLY A 435 38.43 -39.96 11.81
C GLY A 435 39.12 -40.01 10.44
N PRO A 436 39.88 -38.97 10.07
CA PRO A 436 40.38 -38.77 8.70
C PRO A 436 41.74 -39.44 8.40
N ARG A 437 41.97 -39.75 7.11
CA ARG A 437 43.24 -39.99 6.37
C ARG A 437 42.92 -39.85 4.85
N PHE A 438 43.72 -39.17 4.01
CA PHE A 438 45.05 -39.55 3.45
C PHE A 438 45.00 -40.88 2.67
N CYS A 439 45.50 -41.04 1.43
CA CYS A 439 46.32 -40.21 0.51
C CYS A 439 45.63 -40.14 -0.91
N SER A 440 46.18 -39.68 -2.05
CA SER A 440 47.57 -39.52 -2.53
C SER A 440 47.73 -38.41 -3.58
N ASN A 441 49.00 -38.03 -3.82
CA ASN A 441 49.46 -37.25 -4.97
C ASN A 441 49.47 -38.14 -6.23
N ASP A 442 49.54 -37.49 -7.40
CA ASP A 442 50.51 -37.84 -8.45
C ASP A 442 51.20 -36.54 -8.92
N TYR A 443 52.45 -36.66 -9.35
CA TYR A 443 53.28 -35.57 -9.93
C TYR A 443 53.75 -36.04 -11.31
N ASP A 444 53.85 -35.13 -12.27
CA ASP A 444 54.77 -35.24 -13.42
C ASP A 444 55.13 -33.81 -13.90
N GLU A 445 56.26 -33.69 -14.60
CA GLU A 445 57.04 -32.44 -14.73
C GLU A 445 56.94 -31.73 -16.11
N ASP A 446 57.69 -30.62 -16.24
CA ASP A 446 58.06 -29.86 -17.45
C ASP A 446 56.95 -29.16 -18.29
N SER A 447 57.02 -27.83 -18.46
CA SER A 447 58.11 -27.24 -19.24
C SER A 447 58.20 -25.69 -19.15
N ASN A 448 59.39 -25.14 -19.42
CA ASN A 448 59.65 -23.71 -19.55
C ASN A 448 58.98 -23.08 -20.79
N TYR A 449 58.34 -21.91 -20.65
CA TYR A 449 58.86 -20.66 -21.28
C TYR A 449 58.12 -19.38 -20.82
N SER A 450 58.78 -18.22 -20.90
CA SER A 450 58.15 -16.89 -20.84
C SER A 450 59.07 -15.80 -21.37
N PRO A 451 58.67 -15.07 -22.43
CA PRO A 451 59.13 -13.70 -22.60
C PRO A 451 58.05 -12.74 -23.15
N ARG A 452 57.73 -11.74 -22.32
CA ARG A 452 57.72 -10.30 -22.62
C ARG A 452 57.37 -9.79 -24.04
N ILE A 453 56.36 -8.93 -24.05
CA ILE A 453 56.35 -7.57 -24.66
C ILE A 453 56.50 -7.45 -26.20
N SER A 454 55.45 -6.91 -26.83
CA SER A 454 55.61 -5.91 -27.90
C SER A 454 54.49 -4.87 -27.81
N THR A 455 54.85 -3.61 -27.56
CA THR A 455 53.92 -2.47 -27.61
C THR A 455 53.99 -1.80 -28.97
N ARG A 456 52.85 -1.57 -29.65
CA ARG A 456 52.76 -0.46 -30.60
C ARG A 456 51.36 0.16 -30.70
N SER A 457 51.36 1.48 -30.70
CA SER A 457 50.23 2.41 -30.72
C SER A 457 49.60 2.62 -32.10
N THR A 458 48.29 2.92 -32.12
CA THR A 458 47.69 3.96 -32.98
C THR A 458 46.52 4.62 -32.24
N HIS A 459 46.43 5.96 -32.30
CA HIS A 459 45.20 6.68 -31.91
C HIS A 459 44.11 6.49 -32.98
N SER A 460 42.84 6.35 -32.57
CA SER A 460 41.81 7.37 -32.84
C SER A 460 40.39 6.94 -32.41
N ASN A 461 39.71 7.84 -31.68
CA ASN A 461 38.26 8.11 -31.66
C ASN A 461 37.20 6.99 -31.51
N GLN A 462 36.27 7.27 -30.58
CA GLN A 462 34.83 6.99 -30.63
C GLN A 462 34.32 5.54 -30.63
N SER A 463 34.10 5.00 -29.42
CA SER A 463 32.83 4.33 -29.09
C SER A 463 32.53 4.45 -27.60
N SER A 464 31.37 4.97 -27.22
CA SER A 464 30.92 5.05 -25.82
C SER A 464 30.35 3.70 -25.35
N THR A 465 31.22 2.76 -25.02
CA THR A 465 30.81 1.51 -24.34
C THR A 465 30.45 1.81 -22.89
N ALA A 466 29.16 1.70 -22.55
CA ALA A 466 28.71 1.79 -21.16
C ALA A 466 29.30 0.63 -20.35
N TYR A 467 30.17 0.93 -19.39
CA TYR A 467 30.64 -0.06 -18.44
C TYR A 467 29.49 -0.44 -17.50
N SER A 468 29.35 -1.74 -17.26
CA SER A 468 28.52 -2.23 -16.16
C SER A 468 29.09 -1.71 -14.84
N LEU A 469 28.23 -1.26 -13.91
CA LEU A 469 28.62 -0.80 -12.57
C LEU A 469 29.48 -1.83 -11.81
N TRP A 470 29.38 -3.11 -12.20
CA TRP A 470 30.11 -4.25 -11.64
C TRP A 470 31.51 -4.47 -12.23
N ASN A 471 31.88 -3.73 -13.29
CA ASN A 471 33.16 -3.83 -14.01
C ASN A 471 33.98 -2.52 -13.95
N ASP A 472 33.61 -1.58 -13.08
CA ASP A 472 34.30 -0.32 -12.86
C ASP A 472 35.43 -0.52 -11.82
N GLU A 473 36.70 -0.29 -12.19
CA GLU A 473 37.83 -0.56 -11.28
C GLU A 473 37.88 0.38 -10.06
N GLU A 474 37.36 1.61 -10.16
CA GLU A 474 37.29 2.51 -8.99
C GLU A 474 36.24 2.02 -7.99
N LEU A 475 35.07 1.59 -8.47
CA LEU A 475 34.03 0.99 -7.61
C LEU A 475 34.41 -0.40 -7.08
N LEU A 476 35.19 -1.19 -7.83
CA LEU A 476 35.74 -2.45 -7.34
C LEU A 476 36.79 -2.23 -6.23
N SER A 477 37.51 -1.10 -6.23
CA SER A 477 38.43 -0.73 -5.14
C SER A 477 37.72 -0.41 -3.82
N LEU A 478 36.40 -0.18 -3.85
CA LEU A 478 35.53 0.10 -2.70
C LEU A 478 34.91 -1.17 -2.07
N GLN A 479 35.26 -2.38 -2.53
CA GLN A 479 34.73 -3.63 -1.96
C GLN A 479 35.25 -3.91 -0.55
N VAL A 480 34.39 -3.66 0.45
CA VAL A 480 34.63 -4.04 1.85
C VAL A 480 34.56 -5.56 2.01
N LYS A 481 35.66 -6.21 2.43
CA LYS A 481 35.60 -7.60 2.88
C LYS A 481 34.96 -7.67 4.26
N TYR A 482 33.96 -8.53 4.45
CA TYR A 482 33.32 -8.73 5.76
C TYR A 482 34.30 -9.25 6.83
N GLU A 483 35.39 -9.89 6.40
CA GLU A 483 36.48 -10.41 7.24
C GLU A 483 37.38 -9.32 7.82
N GLU A 484 37.36 -8.10 7.28
CA GLU A 484 38.19 -6.96 7.69
C GLU A 484 37.39 -5.96 8.56
N ILE A 485 36.21 -6.36 9.05
CA ILE A 485 35.33 -5.55 9.91
C ILE A 485 35.64 -5.87 11.37
N GLU A 486 36.26 -4.93 12.09
CA GLU A 486 36.48 -5.01 13.54
C GLU A 486 35.29 -4.42 14.32
N ASP A 487 34.88 -5.11 15.39
CA ASP A 487 33.65 -4.84 16.16
C ASP A 487 33.97 -3.95 17.38
N ILE A 488 33.44 -2.72 17.44
CA ILE A 488 33.85 -1.71 18.44
C ILE A 488 32.66 -0.96 19.06
N GLY A 489 32.45 -1.19 20.36
CA GLY A 489 32.24 -0.17 21.40
C GLY A 489 31.02 0.77 21.32
N THR A 490 30.15 0.69 22.34
CA THR A 490 29.07 1.68 22.55
C THR A 490 29.61 3.09 22.80
N ILE A 491 29.22 4.05 21.95
CA ILE A 491 29.33 5.49 22.23
C ILE A 491 28.27 5.86 23.29
N GLY A 492 28.52 6.91 24.07
CA GLY A 492 27.78 7.26 25.28
C GLY A 492 26.28 7.52 25.12
N SER A 493 25.57 7.49 26.26
CA SER A 493 24.12 7.55 26.38
C SER A 493 23.45 8.68 25.58
N GLY A 494 22.59 8.31 24.62
CA GLY A 494 21.65 9.24 23.97
C GLY A 494 21.26 8.87 22.54
N ALA A 495 22.16 8.23 21.78
CA ALA A 495 21.90 7.87 20.38
C ALA A 495 22.56 6.54 20.00
N PHE A 496 21.89 5.73 19.19
CA PHE A 496 22.45 4.53 18.57
C PHE A 496 22.85 4.84 17.13
N GLY A 497 24.14 4.72 16.83
CA GLY A 497 24.68 4.79 15.47
C GLY A 497 25.85 3.82 15.35
N ILE A 498 25.84 3.02 14.28
CA ILE A 498 26.94 2.08 14.00
C ILE A 498 27.93 2.78 13.08
N ILE A 499 29.18 2.92 13.54
CA ILE A 499 30.27 3.53 12.78
C ILE A 499 31.22 2.41 12.36
N TRP A 500 31.38 2.22 11.05
CA TRP A 500 32.30 1.23 10.49
C TRP A 500 33.64 1.89 10.17
N LEU A 501 34.74 1.38 10.73
CA LEU A 501 36.09 1.71 10.28
C LEU A 501 36.50 0.72 9.20
N VAL A 502 36.82 1.22 8.01
CA VAL A 502 37.28 0.42 6.86
C VAL A 502 38.69 0.87 6.48
N LYS A 503 39.60 -0.09 6.33
CA LYS A 503 40.99 0.17 5.97
C LYS A 503 41.12 0.34 4.46
N TRP A 504 41.29 1.58 4.01
CA TRP A 504 41.54 1.88 2.59
C TRP A 504 42.82 1.19 2.09
N THR A 505 42.72 0.41 1.01
CA THR A 505 43.81 -0.38 0.43
C THR A 505 44.06 -0.02 -1.04
N GLY A 506 43.98 1.28 -1.36
CA GLY A 506 44.39 1.78 -2.68
C GLY A 506 45.85 1.43 -2.97
N ARG A 507 46.12 0.92 -4.17
CA ARG A 507 47.47 0.82 -4.72
C ARG A 507 47.93 2.21 -5.14
N GLY A 508 49.09 2.65 -4.61
CA GLY A 508 49.91 3.70 -5.20
C GLY A 508 50.94 3.11 -6.18
#